data_AF-A0A0F9L343-F1
#
_entry.id   AF-A0A0F9L343-F1
#
_cell.length_a   1.000
_cell.length_b   1.000
_cell.length_c   1.000
_cell.angle_alpha   90.00
_cell.angle_beta   90.00
_cell.angle_gamma   90.00
#
_symmetry.space_group_name_H-M   'P 1'
#
loop_
_entity.id
_entity.type
_entity.pdbx_description
1 polymer ?
#
loop_
_entity_poly.entity_id
_entity_poly.type
_entity_poly.pdbx_seq_one_letter_code
_entity_poly.pdbx_strand_id
1 'polypeptide(L)'
;MSGPRVLVITAMRDEGPHLLEWLAHHRAAGVQDFLVVSNECTDGTDTLLDLLEAAGIVTHLRNEIPEGRTPQWAALRLAAAHPLTRAADWIAMLDCDEFINLRAPLRSVQDLIAAAGDADAIALSWRLFGHSGHVRRPDAPTTEAYHRAIPPD
;
A
#
# COMPACT_ATOMS: atom_id res chain seq x y z
N MET A 1 -4.28 -17.34 19.58
CA MET A 1 -4.68 -17.23 18.15
C MET A 1 -3.99 -15.98 17.62
N SER A 2 -3.32 -16.02 16.47
CA SER A 2 -2.82 -14.77 15.88
C SER A 2 -4.01 -13.90 15.49
N GLY A 3 -3.88 -12.57 15.59
CA GLY A 3 -4.92 -11.64 15.13
C GLY A 3 -5.19 -11.75 13.62
N PRO A 4 -6.18 -11.00 13.09
CA PRO A 4 -6.57 -11.09 11.68
C PRO A 4 -5.39 -10.79 10.74
N ARG A 5 -5.35 -11.54 9.64
CA ARG A 5 -4.35 -11.41 8.57
C ARG A 5 -4.79 -10.33 7.59
N VAL A 6 -4.00 -9.27 7.51
CA VAL A 6 -4.27 -8.10 6.67
C VAL A 6 -3.36 -8.13 5.44
N LEU A 7 -3.99 -8.08 4.28
CA LEU A 7 -3.35 -7.96 2.97
C LEU A 7 -3.48 -6.53 2.45
N VAL A 8 -2.37 -5.93 2.04
CA VAL A 8 -2.41 -4.73 1.19
C VAL A 8 -2.22 -5.13 -0.26
N ILE A 9 -3.11 -4.66 -1.13
CA ILE A 9 -3.04 -4.81 -2.58
C ILE A 9 -2.74 -3.43 -3.17
N THR A 10 -1.79 -3.36 -4.10
CA THR A 10 -1.42 -2.10 -4.74
C THR A 10 -1.01 -2.33 -6.19
N ALA A 11 -1.19 -1.31 -7.03
CA ALA A 11 -0.69 -1.27 -8.39
C ALA A 11 0.34 -0.14 -8.51
N MET A 12 1.52 -0.44 -9.05
CA MET A 12 2.64 0.51 -9.07
C MET A 12 3.20 0.70 -10.48
N ARG A 13 3.68 1.90 -10.76
CA ARG A 13 4.48 2.23 -11.93
C ARG A 13 5.50 3.29 -11.52
N ASP A 14 6.78 2.96 -11.64
CA ASP A 14 7.87 3.90 -11.37
C ASP A 14 7.87 4.50 -9.94
N GLU A 15 7.61 3.65 -8.94
CA GLU A 15 7.48 4.00 -7.51
C GLU A 15 8.68 3.56 -6.65
N GLY A 16 9.77 3.12 -7.28
CA GLY A 16 10.96 2.59 -6.61
C GLY A 16 11.51 3.50 -5.51
N PRO A 17 11.56 4.83 -5.68
CA PRO A 17 11.99 5.76 -4.63
C PRO A 17 11.12 5.78 -3.36
N HIS A 18 9.89 5.28 -3.38
CA HIS A 18 8.96 5.27 -2.24
C HIS A 18 8.72 3.88 -1.66
N LEU A 19 8.87 2.84 -2.49
CA LEU A 19 8.48 1.47 -2.19
C LEU A 19 8.96 0.95 -0.83
N LEU A 20 10.24 1.13 -0.50
CA LEU A 20 10.81 0.59 0.74
C LEU A 20 10.27 1.29 1.99
N GLU A 21 10.13 2.62 1.96
CA GLU A 21 9.51 3.39 3.05
C GLU A 21 8.07 2.96 3.24
N TRP A 22 7.31 2.87 2.14
CA TRP A 22 5.91 2.49 2.16
C TRP A 22 5.69 1.09 2.73
N LEU A 23 6.49 0.10 2.31
CA LEU A 23 6.45 -1.26 2.88
C LEU A 23 6.78 -1.27 4.37
N ALA A 24 7.83 -0.55 4.77
CA ALA A 24 8.24 -0.47 6.17
C ALA A 24 7.16 0.16 7.06
N HIS A 25 6.53 1.24 6.58
CA HIS A 25 5.45 1.94 7.29
C HIS A 25 4.25 1.01 7.53
N HIS A 26 3.75 0.36 6.48
CA HIS A 26 2.57 -0.50 6.58
C HIS A 26 2.87 -1.76 7.40
N ARG A 27 4.07 -2.32 7.29
CA ARG A 27 4.50 -3.45 8.13
C ARG A 27 4.59 -3.04 9.60
N ALA A 28 5.10 -1.85 9.90
CA ALA A 28 5.11 -1.30 11.26
C ALA A 28 3.69 -1.05 11.80
N ALA A 29 2.75 -0.68 10.93
CA ALA A 29 1.33 -0.56 11.27
C ALA A 29 0.62 -1.93 11.43
N GLY A 30 1.30 -3.05 11.19
CA GLY A 30 0.79 -4.41 11.41
C GLY A 30 0.29 -5.14 10.17
N VAL A 31 0.49 -4.61 8.95
CA VAL A 31 0.21 -5.34 7.71
C VAL A 31 1.17 -6.52 7.56
N GLN A 32 0.64 -7.68 7.22
CA GLN A 32 1.42 -8.92 7.12
C GLN A 32 1.75 -9.31 5.69
N ASP A 33 0.84 -9.04 4.75
CA ASP A 33 1.02 -9.42 3.35
C ASP A 33 0.91 -8.22 2.42
N PHE A 34 1.70 -8.28 1.34
CA PHE A 34 1.68 -7.31 0.27
C PHE A 34 1.56 -8.04 -1.06
N LEU A 35 0.54 -7.71 -1.84
CA LEU A 35 0.38 -8.13 -3.22
C LEU A 35 0.54 -6.91 -4.12
N VAL A 36 1.70 -6.81 -4.75
CA VAL A 36 2.07 -5.66 -5.59
C VAL A 36 1.94 -6.04 -7.04
N VAL A 37 1.18 -5.26 -7.81
CA VAL A 37 1.04 -5.41 -9.26
C VAL A 37 1.80 -4.30 -9.97
N SER A 38 2.90 -4.60 -10.67
CA SER A 38 3.66 -3.58 -11.41
C SER A 38 3.12 -3.36 -12.83
N ASN A 39 3.22 -2.12 -13.33
CA ASN A 39 2.77 -1.73 -14.67
C ASN A 39 3.92 -1.06 -15.43
N GLU A 40 4.55 -1.78 -16.37
CA GLU A 40 5.49 -1.21 -17.35
C GLU A 40 6.54 -0.25 -16.75
N CYS A 41 7.19 -0.66 -15.65
CA CYS A 41 8.19 0.16 -14.98
C CYS A 41 9.43 0.38 -15.86
N THR A 42 10.01 1.56 -15.74
CA THR A 42 11.20 2.03 -16.46
C THR A 42 12.30 2.53 -15.53
N ASP A 43 12.00 2.72 -14.24
CA ASP A 43 12.96 3.15 -13.21
C ASP A 43 13.62 2.01 -12.43
N GLY A 44 13.24 0.76 -12.71
CA GLY A 44 13.70 -0.44 -12.00
C GLY A 44 12.86 -0.85 -10.78
N THR A 45 11.69 -0.24 -10.55
CA THR A 45 10.72 -0.63 -9.51
C THR A 45 10.39 -2.12 -9.56
N ASP A 46 10.13 -2.63 -10.75
CA ASP A 46 9.79 -4.04 -11.01
C ASP A 46 10.95 -4.98 -10.65
N THR A 47 12.18 -4.58 -10.97
CA THR A 47 13.39 -5.33 -10.60
C THR A 47 13.57 -5.36 -9.08
N LEU A 48 13.33 -4.24 -8.40
CA LEU A 48 13.35 -4.18 -6.94
C LEU A 48 12.25 -5.07 -6.33
N LEU A 49 11.04 -5.07 -6.90
CA LEU A 49 9.95 -5.95 -6.48
C LEU A 49 10.28 -7.43 -6.65
N ASP A 50 10.92 -7.84 -7.75
CA ASP A 50 11.38 -9.22 -7.95
C ASP A 50 12.39 -9.64 -6.86
N LEU A 51 13.31 -8.76 -6.47
CA LEU A 51 14.26 -9.01 -5.39
C LEU A 51 13.57 -9.13 -4.02
N LEU A 52 12.55 -8.29 -3.77
CA LEU A 52 11.77 -8.32 -2.53
C LEU A 52 10.89 -9.58 -2.45
N GLU A 53 10.36 -10.05 -3.57
CA GLU A 53 9.64 -11.32 -3.66
C GLU A 53 10.58 -12.51 -3.39
N ALA A 54 11.77 -12.52 -4.00
CA ALA A 54 12.78 -13.55 -3.71
C ALA A 54 13.20 -13.57 -2.23
N ALA A 55 13.15 -12.42 -1.56
CA ALA A 55 13.39 -12.29 -0.12
C ALA A 55 12.15 -12.63 0.75
N GLY A 56 10.99 -12.93 0.16
CA GLY A 56 9.75 -13.25 0.87
C GLY A 56 9.10 -12.05 1.56
N ILE A 57 9.36 -10.83 1.09
CA ILE A 57 8.85 -9.57 1.68
C ILE A 57 7.51 -9.18 1.04
N VAL A 58 7.34 -9.43 -0.25
CA VAL A 58 6.12 -9.17 -1.02
C VAL A 58 5.78 -10.35 -1.91
N THR A 59 4.57 -10.39 -2.46
CA THR A 59 4.26 -11.13 -3.69
C THR A 59 4.13 -10.15 -4.84
N HIS A 60 4.84 -10.40 -5.93
CA HIS A 60 4.91 -9.50 -7.07
C HIS A 60 4.22 -10.12 -8.29
N LEU A 61 3.29 -9.38 -8.89
CA LEU A 61 2.69 -9.73 -10.17
C LEU A 61 3.04 -8.64 -11.19
N ARG A 62 3.39 -9.04 -12.40
CA ARG A 62 3.59 -8.13 -13.52
C ARG A 62 2.27 -8.02 -14.30
N ASN A 63 1.80 -6.81 -14.53
CA ASN A 63 0.55 -6.58 -15.25
C ASN A 63 0.81 -6.54 -16.76
N GLU A 64 0.28 -7.53 -17.48
CA GLU A 64 0.13 -7.46 -18.92
C GLU A 64 -1.21 -6.77 -19.21
N ILE A 65 -1.16 -5.47 -19.56
CA ILE A 65 -2.37 -4.66 -19.73
C ILE A 65 -3.04 -5.03 -21.06
N PRO A 66 -4.24 -5.64 -21.05
CA PRO A 66 -4.92 -6.00 -22.29
C PRO A 66 -5.38 -4.75 -23.05
N GLU A 67 -5.42 -4.84 -24.38
CA GLU A 67 -5.93 -3.76 -25.22
C GLU A 67 -7.34 -3.31 -24.78
N GLY A 68 -7.53 -2.00 -24.64
CA GLY A 68 -8.81 -1.40 -24.22
C GLY A 68 -9.14 -1.51 -22.73
N ARG A 69 -8.20 -1.95 -21.87
CA ARG A 69 -8.35 -1.94 -20.40
C ARG A 69 -7.47 -0.89 -19.76
N THR A 70 -7.91 -0.35 -18.63
CA THR A 70 -7.04 0.49 -17.79
C THR A 70 -6.11 -0.39 -16.95
N PRO A 71 -4.88 0.06 -16.65
CA PRO A 71 -3.94 -0.68 -15.81
C PRO A 71 -4.57 -1.09 -14.47
N GLN A 72 -5.29 -0.16 -13.81
CA GLN A 72 -5.93 -0.41 -12.52
C GLN A 72 -6.94 -1.56 -12.56
N TRP A 73 -7.81 -1.60 -13.59
CA TRP A 73 -8.80 -2.67 -13.71
C TRP A 73 -8.17 -4.01 -14.05
N ALA A 74 -7.06 -4.04 -14.80
CA ALA A 74 -6.32 -5.26 -15.07
C ALA A 74 -5.64 -5.78 -13.80
N ALA A 75 -4.98 -4.89 -13.04
CA ALA A 75 -4.33 -5.23 -11.77
C ALA A 75 -5.32 -5.78 -10.74
N LEU A 76 -6.49 -5.14 -10.60
CA LEU A 76 -7.53 -5.61 -9.69
C LEU A 76 -8.06 -7.00 -10.02
N ARG A 77 -8.15 -7.36 -11.30
CA ARG A 77 -8.55 -8.71 -11.71
C ARG A 77 -7.50 -9.75 -11.36
N LEU A 78 -6.23 -9.45 -11.62
CA LEU A 78 -5.12 -10.33 -11.23
C LEU A 78 -5.11 -10.54 -9.71
N ALA A 79 -5.24 -9.45 -8.95
CA ALA A 79 -5.27 -9.51 -7.51
C ALA A 79 -6.48 -10.30 -6.99
N ALA A 80 -7.69 -10.05 -7.52
CA ALA A 80 -8.89 -10.78 -7.13
C ALA A 80 -8.80 -12.30 -7.37
N ALA A 81 -8.07 -12.73 -8.41
CA ALA A 81 -7.87 -14.15 -8.70
C ALA A 81 -6.81 -14.81 -7.80
N HIS A 82 -5.91 -14.02 -7.21
CA HIS A 82 -4.75 -14.51 -6.48
C HIS A 82 -5.13 -15.21 -5.16
N PRO A 83 -4.45 -16.32 -4.76
CA PRO A 83 -4.74 -17.03 -3.52
C PRO A 83 -4.61 -16.18 -2.26
N LEU A 84 -3.70 -15.20 -2.21
CA LEU A 84 -3.55 -14.32 -1.04
C LEU A 84 -4.84 -13.55 -0.72
N THR A 85 -5.57 -13.10 -1.74
CA THR A 85 -6.85 -12.39 -1.57
C THR A 85 -7.88 -13.27 -0.87
N ARG A 86 -7.91 -14.57 -1.13
CA ARG A 86 -8.81 -15.52 -0.45
C ARG A 86 -8.34 -15.93 0.93
N ALA A 87 -7.04 -15.80 1.21
CA ALA A 87 -6.43 -16.15 2.48
C ALA A 87 -6.41 -15.00 3.49
N ALA A 88 -6.69 -13.77 3.04
CA ALA A 88 -6.76 -12.59 3.88
C ALA A 88 -8.09 -12.52 4.64
N ASP A 89 -8.04 -12.09 5.90
CA ASP A 89 -9.24 -11.75 6.68
C ASP A 89 -9.71 -10.33 6.36
N TRP A 90 -8.75 -9.44 6.09
CA TRP A 90 -8.99 -8.04 5.72
C TRP A 90 -8.07 -7.63 4.57
N ILE A 91 -8.60 -6.81 3.68
CA ILE A 91 -7.87 -6.31 2.51
C ILE A 91 -7.95 -4.79 2.50
N ALA A 92 -6.81 -4.14 2.31
CA ALA A 92 -6.73 -2.71 1.99
C ALA A 92 -6.15 -2.54 0.59
N MET A 93 -6.74 -1.63 -0.18
CA MET A 93 -6.17 -1.17 -1.44
C MET A 93 -5.57 0.21 -1.22
N LEU A 94 -4.28 0.36 -1.49
CA LEU A 94 -3.54 1.59 -1.21
C LEU A 94 -2.57 1.88 -2.35
N ASP A 95 -2.47 3.15 -2.74
CA ASP A 95 -1.43 3.61 -3.66
C ASP A 95 -0.09 3.80 -2.91
N CYS A 96 1.05 3.81 -3.64
CA CYS A 96 2.39 3.83 -3.03
C CYS A 96 2.72 5.17 -2.32
N ASP A 97 1.91 6.20 -2.52
CA ASP A 97 1.99 7.50 -1.86
C ASP A 97 0.98 7.66 -0.71
N GLU A 98 0.19 6.62 -0.41
CA GLU A 98 -0.79 6.60 0.68
C GLU A 98 -0.25 5.89 1.92
N PHE A 99 -0.42 6.51 3.09
CA PHE A 99 0.11 6.01 4.36
C PHE A 99 -1.00 5.91 5.40
N ILE A 100 -1.24 4.70 5.94
CA ILE A 100 -2.20 4.50 7.04
C ILE A 100 -1.71 5.26 8.29
N ASN A 101 -2.54 6.15 8.81
CA ASN A 101 -2.27 6.90 10.04
C ASN A 101 -3.19 6.43 11.18
N LEU A 102 -2.62 5.68 12.13
CA LEU A 102 -3.31 5.22 13.33
C LEU A 102 -3.06 6.21 14.47
N ARG A 103 -4.15 6.73 15.07
CA ARG A 103 -4.06 7.61 16.24
C ARG A 103 -4.12 6.80 17.53
N ALA A 104 -3.33 7.22 18.52
CA ALA A 104 -3.41 6.65 19.86
C ALA A 104 -4.87 6.63 20.38
N PRO A 105 -5.32 5.54 21.01
CA PRO A 105 -4.51 4.44 21.53
C PRO A 105 -4.21 3.30 20.55
N LEU A 106 -4.65 3.37 19.29
CA LEU A 106 -4.41 2.32 18.28
C LEU A 106 -2.92 2.20 17.98
N ARG A 107 -2.39 0.98 17.98
CA ARG A 107 -0.98 0.67 17.70
C ARG A 107 -0.81 -0.14 16.42
N SER A 108 -1.86 -0.82 15.97
CA SER A 108 -1.84 -1.56 14.70
C SER A 108 -3.21 -1.56 14.01
N VAL A 109 -3.22 -1.99 12.75
CA VAL A 109 -4.45 -2.22 11.99
C VAL A 109 -5.34 -3.28 12.64
N GLN A 110 -4.77 -4.22 13.40
CA GLN A 110 -5.56 -5.18 14.18
C GLN A 110 -6.30 -4.51 15.34
N ASP A 111 -5.70 -3.52 16.01
CA ASP A 111 -6.41 -2.73 17.03
C ASP A 111 -7.59 -1.97 16.40
N LEU A 112 -7.40 -1.42 15.21
CA LEU A 112 -8.45 -0.74 14.46
C LEU A 112 -9.60 -1.70 14.11
N ILE A 113 -9.27 -2.88 13.57
CA ILE A 113 -10.25 -3.92 13.22
C ILE A 113 -11.02 -4.37 14.47
N ALA A 114 -10.32 -4.62 15.58
CA ALA A 114 -10.95 -5.02 16.83
C ALA A 114 -11.89 -3.93 17.38
N ALA A 115 -11.51 -2.65 17.25
CA ALA A 115 -12.35 -1.52 17.67
C ALA A 115 -13.59 -1.34 16.78
N ALA A 116 -13.55 -1.78 15.52
CA ALA A 116 -14.69 -1.72 14.61
C ALA A 116 -15.76 -2.80 14.88
N GLY A 117 -15.45 -3.85 15.64
CA GLY A 117 -16.37 -4.94 15.96
C GLY A 117 -16.74 -5.79 14.74
N ASP A 118 -18.02 -6.07 14.55
CA ASP A 118 -18.54 -6.95 13.49
C ASP A 118 -18.69 -6.24 12.13
N ALA A 119 -17.86 -5.24 11.84
CA ALA A 119 -17.94 -4.48 10.59
C ALA A 119 -17.42 -5.30 9.39
N ASP A 120 -18.15 -5.26 8.26
CA ASP A 120 -17.68 -5.84 6.99
C ASP A 120 -16.65 -4.96 6.27
N ALA A 121 -16.62 -3.66 6.59
CA ALA A 121 -15.72 -2.68 5.99
C ALA A 121 -15.42 -1.52 6.94
N ILE A 122 -14.22 -0.98 6.86
CA ILE A 122 -13.77 0.20 7.62
C ILE A 122 -13.34 1.27 6.62
N ALA A 123 -14.01 2.42 6.65
CA ALA A 123 -13.62 3.56 5.84
C ALA A 123 -12.53 4.37 6.57
N LEU A 124 -11.35 4.50 5.95
CA LEU A 124 -10.30 5.39 6.43
C LEU A 124 -10.50 6.77 5.82
N SER A 125 -10.63 7.80 6.66
CA SER A 125 -10.74 9.18 6.18
C SER A 125 -9.41 9.65 5.60
N TRP A 126 -9.42 10.04 4.33
CA TRP A 126 -8.26 10.65 3.69
C TRP A 126 -7.94 12.01 4.28
N ARG A 127 -6.64 12.28 4.39
CA ARG A 127 -6.11 13.62 4.64
C ARG A 127 -5.02 13.88 3.62
N LEU A 128 -5.27 14.83 2.72
CA LEU A 128 -4.34 15.13 1.63
C LEU A 128 -3.16 15.95 2.14
N PHE A 129 -1.95 15.50 1.82
CA PHE A 129 -0.70 16.21 2.08
C PHE A 129 -0.13 16.74 0.77
N GLY A 130 0.25 18.02 0.77
CA GLY A 130 0.84 18.66 -0.40
C GLY A 130 2.37 18.60 -0.39
N HIS A 131 2.98 19.22 -1.40
CA HIS A 131 4.44 19.29 -1.58
C HIS A 131 5.20 20.03 -0.45
N SER A 132 4.52 20.55 0.58
CA SER A 132 5.11 21.16 1.78
C SER A 132 6.12 22.29 1.53
N GLY A 133 5.99 22.97 0.37
CA GLY A 133 6.88 24.05 -0.04
C GLY A 133 8.10 23.59 -0.85
N HIS A 134 8.27 22.28 -1.05
CA HIS A 134 9.36 21.73 -1.85
C HIS A 134 9.11 21.97 -3.34
N VAL A 135 10.10 22.53 -4.04
CA VAL A 135 10.10 22.70 -5.51
C VAL A 135 10.76 21.51 -6.20
N ARG A 136 11.68 20.84 -5.50
CA ARG A 136 12.35 19.60 -5.92
C ARG A 136 12.13 18.55 -4.85
N ARG A 137 12.20 17.27 -5.23
CA ARG A 137 12.12 16.17 -4.27
C ARG A 137 13.24 16.32 -3.23
N PRO A 138 12.91 16.37 -1.92
CA PRO A 138 13.90 16.39 -0.87
C PRO A 138 14.53 15.01 -0.66
N ASP A 139 15.75 14.98 -0.15
CA ASP A 139 16.45 13.76 0.27
C ASP A 139 16.02 13.37 1.70
N ALA A 140 14.75 12.98 1.84
CA ALA A 140 14.14 12.59 3.11
C ALA A 140 12.94 11.65 2.86
N PRO A 141 12.55 10.81 3.84
CA PRO A 141 11.33 10.02 3.77
C PRO A 141 10.09 10.89 3.51
N THR A 142 9.15 10.35 2.74
CA THR A 142 7.87 10.99 2.34
C THR A 142 7.14 11.54 3.56
N THR A 143 7.02 10.73 4.61
CA THR A 143 6.29 11.08 5.85
C THR A 143 6.97 12.20 6.66
N GLU A 144 8.28 12.40 6.50
CA GLU A 144 9.03 13.48 7.14
C GLU A 144 9.07 14.74 6.27
N ALA A 145 9.17 14.56 4.96
CA ALA A 145 9.27 15.62 3.97
C ALA A 145 7.95 16.40 3.78
N TYR A 146 6.82 15.69 3.73
CA TYR A 146 5.52 16.23 3.32
C TYR A 146 4.55 16.34 4.50
N HIS A 147 4.77 17.32 5.38
CA HIS A 147 4.02 17.49 6.64
C HIS A 147 2.87 18.52 6.57
N ARG A 148 2.65 19.19 5.43
CA ARG A 148 1.57 20.17 5.25
C ARG A 148 0.34 19.53 4.61
N ALA A 149 -0.69 19.32 5.42
CA ALA A 149 -1.98 18.82 4.97
C ALA A 149 -2.95 19.95 4.59
N ILE A 150 -4.02 19.58 3.89
CA ILE A 150 -5.23 20.40 3.77
C ILE A 150 -5.72 20.85 5.17
N PRO A 151 -6.38 22.02 5.26
CA PRO A 151 -7.00 22.48 6.50
C PRO A 151 -7.94 21.41 7.07
N PRO A 152 -8.07 21.30 8.40
CA PRO A 152 -9.19 20.55 8.98
C PRO A 152 -10.50 21.20 8.55
N ASP A 153 -11.54 20.39 8.38
CA ASP A 153 -12.92 20.86 8.18
C ASP A 153 -13.39 21.75 9.35
#